data_AF-A0A0L0F3J9-F1
#
_entry.id   AF-A0A0L0F3J9-F1
#
_cell.length_a   1.000
_cell.length_b   1.000
_cell.length_c   1.000
_cell.angle_alpha   90.00
_cell.angle_beta   90.00
_cell.angle_gamma   90.00
#
_symmetry.space_group_name_H-M   'P 1'
#
loop_
_entity.id
_entity.type
_entity.pdbx_description
1 polymer ?
#
loop_
_entity_poly.entity_id
_entity_poly.type
_entity_poly.pdbx_seq_one_letter_code
_entity_poly.pdbx_strand_id
1 'polypeptide(L)' 'MDIKVVPLGAGQDVGRSCVIVTLNGRNVMFDCGMHMGFQDKRRFPDFKFLSN' A
#
# COMPACT_ATOMS: atom_id res chain seq x y z
N MET A 1 -18.62 -9.41 -9.75
CA MET A 1 -17.85 -9.33 -8.49
C MET A 1 -16.60 -8.56 -8.83
N ASP A 2 -16.51 -7.32 -8.36
CA ASP A 2 -15.37 -6.47 -8.71
C ASP A 2 -14.29 -6.62 -7.64
N ILE A 3 -13.07 -6.95 -8.10
CA ILE A 3 -11.88 -6.98 -7.28
C ILE A 3 -11.07 -5.73 -7.66
N LYS A 4 -10.85 -4.84 -6.70
CA LYS A 4 -9.99 -3.66 -6.89
C LYS A 4 -8.69 -3.89 -6.17
N VAL A 5 -7.57 -3.71 -6.85
CA VAL A 5 -6.22 -3.81 -6.30
C VAL A 5 -5.55 -2.45 -6.38
N VAL A 6 -5.08 -1.94 -5.24
CA VAL A 6 -4.40 -0.64 -5.14
C VAL A 6 -3.05 -0.83 -4.45
N PRO A 7 -1.94 -0.82 -5.20
CA PRO A 7 -0.60 -0.82 -4.61
C PRO A 7 -0.32 0.55 -3.97
N LEU A 8 0.02 0.57 -2.69
CA LEU A 8 0.45 1.77 -1.96
C LEU A 8 1.98 1.89 -1.86
N GLY A 9 2.69 0.81 -2.21
CA GLY A 9 4.15 0.78 -2.35
C GLY A 9 4.62 -0.55 -2.96
N ALA A 10 5.94 -0.76 -3.05
CA ALA A 10 6.59 -1.84 -3.82
C ALA A 10 6.30 -1.88 -5.34
N GLY A 11 5.53 -0.93 -5.89
CA GLY A 11 5.34 -0.78 -7.33
C GLY A 11 6.57 -0.15 -7.98
N GLN A 12 7.38 -0.97 -8.66
CA GLN A 12 8.64 -0.56 -9.29
C GLN A 12 9.70 -0.02 -8.30
N ASP A 13 9.61 -0.40 -7.02
CA ASP A 13 10.51 0.03 -5.96
C ASP A 13 10.72 -1.08 -4.93
N VAL A 14 11.85 -1.07 -4.22
CA VAL A 14 12.21 -2.11 -3.24
C VAL A 14 11.93 -1.62 -1.82
N GLY A 15 10.93 -2.22 -1.18
CA GLY A 15 10.50 -1.85 0.17
C GLY A 15 9.15 -1.12 0.15
N ARG A 16 8.72 -0.64 1.32
CA ARG A 16 7.40 0.00 1.54
C ARG A 16 6.22 -0.80 0.96
N SER A 17 6.31 -2.13 0.94
CA SER A 17 5.29 -3.02 0.40
C SER A 17 3.98 -2.86 1.14
N CYS A 18 2.92 -2.53 0.40
CA CYS A 18 1.57 -2.44 0.93
C CYS A 18 0.59 -2.45 -0.24
N VAL A 19 -0.40 -3.33 -0.20
CA VAL A 19 -1.42 -3.46 -1.23
C VAL A 19 -2.79 -3.54 -0.57
N ILE A 20 -3.73 -2.73 -1.04
CA ILE A 20 -5.13 -2.79 -0.62
C ILE A 20 -5.91 -3.56 -1.67
N VAL A 21 -6.64 -4.58 -1.23
CA VAL A 21 -7.58 -5.30 -2.07
C VAL A 21 -8.99 -5.07 -1.54
N THR A 22 -9.86 -4.54 -2.39
CA THR A 22 -11.29 -4.45 -2.10
C THR A 22 -11.99 -5.62 -2.80
N LEU A 23 -12.66 -6.46 -2.02
CA LEU A 23 -13.46 -7.58 -2.51
C LEU A 23 -14.71 -7.74 -1.64
N ASN A 24 -15.88 -7.93 -2.25
CA ASN A 24 -17.15 -8.08 -1.55
C ASN A 24 -17.42 -6.97 -0.51
N GLY A 25 -17.09 -5.72 -0.85
CA GLY A 25 -17.27 -4.56 0.04
C GLY A 25 -16.31 -4.51 1.24
N ARG A 26 -15.33 -5.42 1.33
CA ARG A 26 -14.32 -5.46 2.38
C ARG A 26 -12.98 -5.02 1.83
N ASN A 27 -12.26 -4.22 2.60
CA ASN A 27 -10.89 -3.83 2.31
C ASN A 27 -9.94 -4.70 3.12
N VAL A 28 -9.00 -5.34 2.44
CA VAL A 28 -7.93 -6.14 3.05
C VAL A 28 -6.60 -5.48 2.72
N MET A 29 -5.79 -5.20 3.74
CA MET A 29 -4.43 -4.71 3.59
C MET A 29 -3.46 -5.88 3.62
N PHE A 30 -2.70 -6.04 2.54
CA PHE A 30 -1.61 -6.99 2.44
C PHE A 30 -0.29 -6.24 2.62
N ASP A 31 0.42 -6.58 3.69
CA ASP A 31 1.70 -5.99 4.09
C ASP A 31 1.62 -4.48 4.41
N CYS A 32 2.59 -4.02 5.19
CA CYS A 32 2.81 -2.62 5.52
C CYS A 32 4.29 -2.41 5.85
N GLY A 33 5.14 -2.70 4.88
CA GLY A 33 6.58 -2.60 5.00
C GLY A 33 7.10 -1.17 5.03
N MET A 34 8.40 -1.02 5.24
CA MET A 34 9.10 0.26 5.14
C MET A 34 10.27 0.18 4.15
N HIS A 35 10.65 1.31 3.56
CA HIS A 35 11.79 1.43 2.67
C HIS A 35 13.01 1.92 3.44
N MET A 36 13.99 1.04 3.66
CA MET A 36 15.16 1.30 4.52
C MET A 36 16.11 2.40 4.00
N GLY A 37 16.07 2.69 2.70
CA GLY A 37 16.85 3.79 2.10
C GLY A 37 16.36 5.20 2.45
N PHE A 38 15.21 5.34 3.12
CA PHE A 38 14.68 6.64 3.54
C PHE A 38 14.59 6.72 5.07
N GLN A 39 14.97 7.88 5.61
CA GLN A 39 14.86 8.19 7.04
C GLN A 39 13.64 9.09 7.36
N ASP A 40 13.00 9.64 6.34
CA ASP A 40 11.82 10.48 6.45
C ASP A 40 10.53 9.72 6.10
N LYS A 41 9.41 10.45 5.97
CA LYS A 41 8.08 9.89 5.68
C LYS A 41 8.00 9.10 4.38
N ARG A 42 8.91 9.29 3.42
CA ARG A 42 8.96 8.52 2.16
C ARG A 42 9.22 7.04 2.39
N ARG A 43 9.70 6.66 3.58
CA ARG A 43 9.92 5.26 3.95
C ARG A 43 8.62 4.46 4.08
N PHE A 44 7.47 5.12 4.19
CA PHE A 44 6.18 4.45 4.39
C PHE A 44 5.38 4.35 3.09
N PRO A 45 4.39 3.43 3.02
CA PRO A 45 3.43 3.38 1.91
C PRO A 45 2.64 4.69 1.74
N ASP A 46 2.14 4.94 0.53
CA ASP A 46 1.33 6.13 0.24
C ASP A 46 -0.11 5.97 0.73
N PHE A 47 -0.36 6.38 1.97
CA PHE A 47 -1.68 6.28 2.60
C PHE A 47 -2.70 7.32 2.12
N LYS A 48 -2.36 8.23 1.19
CA LYS A 48 -3.32 9.22 0.66
C LYS A 48 -4.53 8.55 0.00
N PHE A 49 -4.36 7.34 -0.52
CA PHE A 49 -5.42 6.54 -1.13
C PHE A 49 -6.36 5.86 -0.12
N LEU A 50 -6.09 6.00 1.19
CA LEU A 50 -6.91 5.44 2.28
C LEU A 50 -7.79 6.47 2.98
N SER A 51 -7.43 7.75 2.90
CA SER A 51 -8.21 8.84 3.49
C SER A 51 -9.24 9.36 2.50
N ASN A 52 -10.51 9.45 2.93
CA ASN A 52 -11.53 10.25 2.26
C ASN A 52 -11.16 11.73 2.28
#